data_AF-A0A397A147-F1
#
_entry.id   AF-A0A397A147-F1
#
_cell.length_a   1.000
_cell.length_b   1.000
_cell.length_c   1.000
_cell.angle_alpha   90.00
_cell.angle_beta   90.00
_cell.angle_gamma   90.00
#
_symmetry.space_group_name_H-M   'P 1'
#
loop_
_entity.id
_entity.type
_entity.pdbx_description
1 polymer ?
#
loop_
_entity_poly.entity_id
_entity_poly.type
_entity_poly.pdbx_seq_one_letter_code
_entity_poly.pdbx_strand_id
1 'polypeptide(L)'
;MKFTLLSAAAAAIAFASSVQETTPYPTVATYPNLVRGVNAKIQTADLKQSLEGFVNKFANRIYYSPEGAQSCGWIYDQVVEVVAKAATNPNVKVTVRKFTHPWKQYSVIARVEPTTIVKDDIVILSAHQDSINWKDMRDRVKRNIAPGADDDGS
;
A
#
# COMPACT_ATOMS: atom_id res chain seq x y z
N MET A 1 -29.64 60.15 45.52
CA MET A 1 -28.38 59.55 45.06
C MET A 1 -28.64 58.12 44.59
N LYS A 2 -28.60 57.86 43.29
CA LYS A 2 -28.27 56.54 42.73
C LYS A 2 -27.84 56.74 41.29
N PHE A 3 -26.66 56.21 41.02
CA PHE A 3 -25.82 56.46 39.85
C PHE A 3 -26.35 55.77 38.59
N THR A 4 -26.31 56.50 37.48
CA THR A 4 -26.41 55.97 36.12
C THR A 4 -25.11 55.22 35.78
N LEU A 5 -25.22 53.95 35.40
CA LEU A 5 -24.12 53.20 34.78
C LEU A 5 -24.39 53.15 33.27
N LEU A 6 -23.59 53.87 32.49
CA LEU A 6 -23.45 53.66 31.05
C LEU A 6 -22.78 52.30 30.84
N SER A 7 -23.43 51.39 30.12
CA SER A 7 -22.75 50.20 29.60
C SER A 7 -21.94 50.58 28.37
N ALA A 8 -20.63 50.41 28.43
CA ALA A 8 -19.74 50.54 27.28
C ALA A 8 -20.00 49.41 26.28
N ALA A 9 -20.20 49.78 25.01
CA ALA A 9 -20.24 48.82 23.90
C ALA A 9 -18.84 48.27 23.64
N ALA A 10 -18.65 46.96 23.80
CA ALA A 10 -17.44 46.28 23.36
C ALA A 10 -17.56 45.98 21.86
N ALA A 11 -16.84 46.74 21.03
CA ALA A 11 -16.65 46.40 19.63
C ALA A 11 -15.65 45.24 19.54
N ALA A 12 -16.16 44.02 19.31
CA ALA A 12 -15.32 42.88 18.97
C ALA A 12 -14.81 43.04 17.54
N ILE A 13 -13.55 43.45 17.40
CA ILE A 13 -12.84 43.37 16.12
C ILE A 13 -12.50 41.89 15.90
N ALA A 14 -13.34 41.21 15.10
CA ALA A 14 -13.03 39.88 14.60
C ALA A 14 -11.93 40.00 13.54
N PHE A 15 -10.68 39.68 13.91
CA PHE A 15 -9.65 39.35 12.94
C PHE A 15 -10.00 37.99 12.34
N ALA A 16 -10.77 37.99 11.25
CA ALA A 16 -10.85 36.82 10.38
C ALA A 16 -9.49 36.67 9.68
N SER A 17 -8.58 35.92 10.30
CA SER A 17 -7.43 35.39 9.58
C SER A 17 -7.95 34.29 8.68
N SER A 18 -8.33 34.64 7.44
CA SER A 18 -8.60 33.64 6.40
C SER A 18 -7.25 33.06 5.96
N VAL A 19 -6.72 32.16 6.79
CA VAL A 19 -5.73 31.20 6.31
C VAL A 19 -6.50 30.31 5.35
N GLN A 20 -6.40 30.62 4.06
CA GLN A 20 -6.83 29.70 3.02
C GLN A 20 -5.95 28.47 3.17
N GLU A 21 -6.46 27.43 3.86
CA GLU A 21 -5.83 26.12 3.86
C GLU A 21 -5.75 25.67 2.40
N THR A 22 -4.58 25.86 1.79
CA THR A 22 -4.28 25.21 0.52
C THR A 22 -4.19 23.73 0.85
N THR A 23 -5.27 22.99 0.59
CA THR A 23 -5.25 21.54 0.76
C THR A 23 -4.09 20.99 -0.08
N PRO A 24 -3.15 20.20 0.51
CA PRO A 24 -1.98 19.71 -0.22
C PRO A 24 -2.33 18.73 -1.34
N TYR A 25 -3.61 18.34 -1.41
CA TYR A 25 -4.16 17.45 -2.42
C TYR A 25 -5.15 18.19 -3.32
N PRO A 26 -5.19 17.86 -4.62
CA PRO A 26 -6.20 18.38 -5.53
C PRO A 26 -7.62 18.04 -5.06
N THR A 27 -8.53 19.01 -5.13
CA THR A 27 -9.97 18.80 -4.83
C THR A 27 -10.71 18.16 -6.00
N VAL A 28 -10.09 18.10 -7.18
CA VAL A 28 -10.60 17.47 -8.40
C VAL A 28 -9.51 16.58 -8.99
N ALA A 29 -9.89 15.40 -9.46
CA ALA A 29 -8.96 14.47 -10.11
C ALA A 29 -8.41 15.07 -11.42
N THR A 30 -7.08 15.17 -11.53
CA THR A 30 -6.39 15.76 -12.69
C THR A 30 -6.37 14.83 -13.92
N TYR A 31 -6.50 13.51 -13.70
CA TYR A 31 -6.34 12.50 -14.77
C TYR A 31 -7.48 11.45 -14.83
N PRO A 32 -8.76 11.85 -14.86
CA PRO A 32 -9.89 10.93 -14.72
C PRO A 32 -9.98 9.90 -15.86
N ASN A 33 -9.66 10.31 -17.10
CA ASN A 33 -9.68 9.41 -18.25
C ASN A 33 -8.56 8.36 -18.19
N LEU A 34 -7.37 8.74 -17.70
CA LEU A 34 -6.26 7.82 -17.49
C LEU A 34 -6.63 6.77 -16.43
N VAL A 35 -7.15 7.22 -15.29
CA VAL A 35 -7.59 6.32 -14.20
C VAL A 35 -8.67 5.36 -14.70
N ARG A 36 -9.66 5.86 -15.45
CA ARG A 36 -10.71 5.00 -16.03
C ARG A 36 -10.12 3.97 -17.00
N GLY A 37 -9.16 4.37 -17.83
CA GLY A 37 -8.49 3.48 -18.77
C GLY A 37 -7.66 2.39 -18.09
N VAL A 38 -7.01 2.70 -16.96
CA VAL A 38 -6.29 1.71 -16.13
C VAL A 38 -7.29 0.76 -15.45
N ASN A 39 -8.33 1.30 -14.81
CA ASN A 39 -9.35 0.49 -14.12
C ASN A 39 -10.06 -0.48 -15.07
N ALA A 40 -10.30 -0.08 -16.32
CA ALA A 40 -10.92 -0.95 -17.32
C ALA A 40 -10.07 -2.18 -17.69
N LYS A 41 -8.76 -2.16 -17.40
CA LYS A 41 -7.85 -3.31 -17.64
C LYS A 41 -7.82 -4.29 -16.47
N ILE A 42 -8.31 -3.90 -15.30
CA ILE A 42 -8.32 -4.77 -14.12
C ILE A 42 -9.38 -5.86 -14.32
N GLN A 43 -8.96 -7.11 -14.29
CA GLN A 43 -9.85 -8.26 -14.30
C GLN A 43 -9.89 -8.89 -12.91
N THR A 44 -11.05 -8.92 -12.28
CA THR A 44 -11.21 -9.52 -10.93
C THR A 44 -10.92 -11.02 -10.92
N ALA A 45 -11.08 -11.70 -12.07
CA ALA A 45 -10.70 -13.09 -12.23
C ALA A 45 -9.20 -13.32 -12.05
N ASP A 46 -8.36 -12.45 -12.61
CA ASP A 46 -6.90 -12.53 -12.48
C ASP A 46 -6.48 -12.35 -11.01
N LEU A 47 -7.08 -11.36 -10.33
CA LEU A 47 -6.85 -11.13 -8.89
C LEU A 47 -7.22 -12.35 -8.05
N LYS A 48 -8.40 -12.92 -8.31
CA LYS A 48 -8.86 -14.14 -7.62
C LYS A 48 -7.92 -15.32 -7.88
N GLN A 49 -7.47 -15.51 -9.12
CA GLN A 49 -6.55 -16.59 -9.47
C GLN A 49 -5.20 -16.43 -8.77
N SER A 50 -4.66 -15.21 -8.71
CA SER A 50 -3.43 -14.91 -7.97
C SER A 50 -3.59 -15.20 -6.47
N LEU A 51 -4.69 -14.73 -5.86
CA LEU A 51 -4.99 -14.99 -4.45
C LEU A 51 -5.11 -16.48 -4.16
N GLU A 52 -5.93 -17.21 -4.92
CA GLU A 52 -6.11 -18.66 -4.76
C GLU A 52 -4.78 -19.41 -4.95
N GLY A 53 -3.98 -19.02 -5.94
CA GLY A 53 -2.66 -19.59 -6.15
C GLY A 53 -1.72 -19.36 -4.97
N PHE A 54 -1.75 -18.17 -4.36
CA PHE A 54 -0.89 -17.82 -3.25
C PHE A 54 -1.28 -18.54 -1.95
N VAL A 55 -2.57 -18.54 -1.60
CA VAL A 55 -3.05 -19.08 -0.31
C VAL A 55 -3.18 -20.61 -0.30
N ASN A 56 -3.36 -21.24 -1.47
CA ASN A 56 -3.42 -22.70 -1.56
C ASN A 56 -2.04 -23.35 -1.72
N LYS A 57 -1.03 -22.59 -2.18
CA LYS A 57 0.33 -23.11 -2.35
C LYS A 57 1.11 -23.21 -1.05
N PHE A 58 0.82 -22.34 -0.08
CA PHE A 58 1.52 -22.29 1.20
C PHE A 58 0.50 -22.46 2.34
N ALA A 59 0.72 -23.43 3.22
CA ALA A 59 -0.13 -23.65 4.38
C ALA A 59 -0.03 -22.49 5.37
N ASN A 60 1.12 -21.82 5.43
CA ASN A 60 1.32 -20.54 6.10
C ASN A 60 2.43 -19.73 5.43
N ARG A 61 2.53 -18.44 5.76
CA ARG A 61 3.58 -17.55 5.24
C ARG A 61 4.37 -16.91 6.38
N ILE A 62 4.55 -17.64 7.49
CA ILE A 62 5.21 -17.13 8.70
C ILE A 62 6.66 -16.74 8.37
N TYR A 63 7.07 -15.54 8.75
CA TYR A 63 8.33 -14.88 8.34
C TYR A 63 9.63 -15.71 8.54
N TYR A 64 9.67 -16.63 9.51
CA TYR A 64 10.83 -17.49 9.80
C TYR A 64 10.68 -18.94 9.30
N SER A 65 9.50 -19.31 8.82
CA SER A 65 9.21 -20.66 8.36
C SER A 65 9.84 -20.94 6.98
N PRO A 66 10.04 -22.22 6.61
CA PRO A 66 10.43 -22.58 5.25
C PRO A 66 9.44 -22.08 4.18
N GLU A 67 8.13 -22.23 4.41
CA GLU A 67 7.10 -21.78 3.46
C GLU A 67 7.05 -20.25 3.35
N GLY A 68 7.24 -19.51 4.46
CA GLY A 68 7.37 -18.06 4.42
C GLY A 68 8.58 -17.57 3.62
N ALA A 69 9.68 -18.34 3.59
CA ALA A 69 10.82 -18.03 2.72
C ALA A 69 10.53 -18.34 1.23
N GLN A 70 9.72 -19.37 0.97
CA GLN A 70 9.27 -19.70 -0.38
C GLN A 70 8.21 -18.71 -0.89
N SER A 71 7.36 -18.17 -0.01
CA SER A 71 6.30 -17.22 -0.37
C SER A 71 6.87 -15.89 -0.88
N CYS A 72 7.93 -15.34 -0.27
CA CYS A 72 8.61 -14.17 -0.86
C CYS A 72 9.22 -14.48 -2.24
N GLY A 73 9.74 -15.69 -2.43
CA GLY A 73 10.26 -16.14 -3.73
C GLY A 73 9.16 -16.12 -4.79
N TRP A 74 8.00 -16.68 -4.45
CA TRP A 74 6.86 -16.66 -5.34
C TRP A 74 6.42 -15.25 -5.71
N ILE A 75 6.28 -14.32 -4.74
CA ILE A 75 5.94 -12.91 -5.03
C ILE A 75 7.01 -12.27 -5.92
N TYR A 76 8.29 -12.47 -5.61
CA TYR A 76 9.38 -11.90 -6.40
C TYR A 76 9.29 -12.34 -7.87
N ASP A 77 9.05 -13.62 -8.11
CA ASP A 77 8.94 -14.17 -9.46
C ASP A 77 7.75 -13.59 -10.22
N GLN A 78 6.59 -13.44 -9.56
CA GLN A 78 5.41 -12.79 -10.17
C GLN A 78 5.72 -11.34 -10.58
N VAL A 79 6.36 -10.58 -9.70
CA VAL A 79 6.71 -9.18 -9.97
C VAL A 79 7.72 -9.08 -11.13
N VAL A 80 8.75 -9.93 -11.15
CA VAL A 80 9.73 -9.96 -12.25
C VAL A 80 9.05 -10.30 -13.57
N GLU A 81 8.13 -11.26 -13.59
CA GLU A 81 7.38 -11.63 -14.79
C GLU A 81 6.52 -10.46 -15.32
N VAL A 82 5.80 -9.78 -14.44
CA VAL A 82 5.00 -8.60 -14.79
C VAL A 82 5.89 -7.48 -15.34
N VAL A 83 7.02 -7.20 -14.70
CA VAL A 83 7.97 -6.18 -15.15
C VAL A 83 8.55 -6.50 -16.51
N ALA A 84 8.91 -7.77 -16.76
CA ALA A 84 9.44 -8.20 -18.06
C ALA A 84 8.41 -8.00 -19.20
N LYS A 85 7.11 -8.18 -18.92
CA LYS A 85 6.03 -7.92 -19.87
C LYS A 85 5.72 -6.42 -20.06
N ALA A 86 5.92 -5.62 -19.01
CA ALA A 86 5.55 -4.21 -18.99
C ALA A 86 6.65 -3.23 -19.44
N ALA A 87 7.93 -3.66 -19.46
CA ALA A 87 9.10 -2.81 -19.72
C ALA A 87 9.27 -2.37 -21.19
N THR A 88 8.19 -1.96 -21.85
CA THR A 88 8.19 -1.43 -23.23
C THR A 88 8.23 0.09 -23.30
N ASN A 89 8.01 0.80 -22.19
CA ASN A 89 8.05 2.26 -22.16
C ASN A 89 9.49 2.77 -21.88
N PRO A 90 10.17 3.40 -22.86
CA PRO A 90 11.56 3.85 -22.70
C PRO A 90 11.72 5.02 -21.70
N ASN A 91 10.62 5.66 -21.29
CA ASN A 91 10.64 6.77 -20.34
C ASN A 91 10.58 6.30 -18.88
N VAL A 92 10.44 5.00 -18.64
CA VAL A 92 10.29 4.41 -17.31
C VAL A 92 11.33 3.33 -17.10
N LYS A 93 12.01 3.39 -15.96
CA LYS A 93 12.87 2.32 -15.47
C LYS A 93 12.13 1.61 -14.35
N VAL A 94 12.12 0.28 -14.40
CA VAL A 94 11.59 -0.54 -13.31
C VAL A 94 12.71 -1.41 -12.76
N THR A 95 12.90 -1.39 -11.44
CA THR A 95 13.84 -2.26 -10.75
C THR A 95 13.10 -3.09 -9.70
N VAL A 96 13.47 -4.35 -9.58
CA VAL A 96 12.92 -5.26 -8.56
C VAL A 96 14.08 -5.72 -7.70
N ARG A 97 13.97 -5.54 -6.38
CA ARG A 97 15.02 -5.96 -5.44
C ARG A 97 14.44 -6.64 -4.21
N LYS A 98 15.25 -7.49 -3.62
CA LYS A 98 15.00 -8.14 -2.33
C LYS A 98 15.56 -7.27 -1.23
N PHE A 99 14.76 -7.00 -0.19
CA PHE A 99 15.22 -6.37 1.04
C PHE A 99 15.30 -7.42 2.13
N THR A 100 16.53 -7.82 2.47
CA THR A 100 16.81 -8.90 3.39
C THR A 100 16.64 -8.45 4.84
N HIS A 101 16.08 -9.34 5.66
CA HIS A 101 15.92 -9.18 7.10
C HIS A 101 16.79 -10.20 7.86
N PRO A 102 16.92 -10.10 9.20
CA PRO A 102 17.57 -11.13 10.01
C PRO A 102 16.87 -12.51 9.99
N TRP A 103 15.65 -12.59 9.47
CA TRP A 103 14.87 -13.81 9.29
C TRP A 103 14.82 -14.25 7.82
N LYS A 104 14.24 -15.43 7.57
CA LYS A 104 14.31 -16.08 6.25
C LYS A 104 13.53 -15.34 5.15
N GLN A 105 12.35 -14.83 5.47
CA GLN A 105 11.51 -14.11 4.53
C GLN A 105 12.05 -12.69 4.28
N TYR A 106 12.21 -12.31 3.01
CA TYR A 106 12.59 -10.95 2.61
C TYR A 106 11.38 -10.15 2.11
N SER A 107 11.49 -8.82 2.09
CA SER A 107 10.51 -7.95 1.43
C SER A 107 10.88 -7.77 -0.05
N VAL A 108 9.87 -7.74 -0.93
CA VAL A 108 10.04 -7.47 -2.36
C VAL A 108 9.74 -6.00 -2.61
N ILE A 109 10.66 -5.30 -3.27
CA ILE A 109 10.49 -3.87 -3.62
C ILE A 109 10.60 -3.73 -5.13
N ALA A 110 9.47 -3.42 -5.77
CA ALA A 110 9.42 -2.93 -7.14
C ALA A 110 9.44 -1.40 -7.13
N ARG A 111 10.41 -0.81 -7.82
CA ARG A 111 10.54 0.64 -7.95
C ARG A 111 10.35 1.02 -9.40
N VAL A 112 9.34 1.85 -9.66
CA VAL A 112 9.02 2.43 -10.96
C VAL A 112 9.44 3.90 -10.92
N GLU A 113 10.33 4.31 -11.80
CA GLU A 113 10.88 5.67 -11.82
C GLU A 113 11.03 6.19 -13.25
N PRO A 114 10.89 7.51 -13.47
CA PRO A 114 11.16 8.08 -14.78
C PRO A 114 12.66 7.98 -15.10
N THR A 115 13.02 7.80 -16.36
CA THR A 115 14.44 7.80 -16.79
C THR A 115 15.07 9.19 -16.70
N THR A 116 14.26 10.25 -16.71
CA THR A 116 14.66 11.63 -16.41
C THR A 116 13.90 12.12 -15.18
N ILE A 117 14.62 12.43 -14.11
CA ILE A 117 14.02 12.91 -12.87
C ILE A 117 13.55 14.34 -13.07
N VAL A 118 12.25 14.56 -12.88
CA VAL A 118 11.61 15.89 -12.95
C VAL A 118 11.08 16.35 -11.59
N LYS A 119 10.91 15.43 -10.63
CA LYS A 119 10.47 15.65 -9.25
C LYS A 119 10.98 14.49 -8.36
N ASP A 120 11.17 14.78 -7.07
CA ASP A 120 11.69 13.83 -6.07
C ASP A 120 10.61 13.28 -5.12
N ASP A 121 9.33 13.51 -5.42
CA ASP A 121 8.22 12.97 -4.65
C ASP A 121 8.13 11.44 -4.81
N ILE A 122 7.90 10.73 -3.70
CA ILE A 122 7.77 9.27 -3.68
C ILE A 122 6.36 8.89 -3.25
N VAL A 123 5.71 8.06 -4.06
CA VAL A 123 4.46 7.39 -3.69
C VAL A 123 4.76 5.93 -3.35
N ILE A 124 4.30 5.47 -2.20
CA ILE A 124 4.48 4.09 -1.73
C ILE A 124 3.11 3.41 -1.68
N LEU A 125 2.99 2.29 -2.38
CA LEU A 125 1.89 1.33 -2.23
C LEU A 125 2.50 0.05 -1.64
N SER A 126 1.84 -0.52 -0.63
CA SER A 126 2.37 -1.67 0.11
C SER A 126 1.26 -2.57 0.62
N ALA A 127 1.60 -3.86 0.74
CA ALA A 127 0.88 -4.92 1.43
C ALA A 127 1.91 -5.75 2.20
N HIS A 128 1.51 -6.45 3.25
CA HIS A 128 2.38 -7.45 3.88
C HIS A 128 2.09 -8.83 3.29
N GLN A 129 3.07 -9.74 3.34
CA GLN A 129 2.94 -11.04 2.68
C GLN A 129 2.87 -12.21 3.65
N ASP A 130 3.19 -12.00 4.92
CA ASP A 130 3.19 -13.06 5.89
C ASP A 130 1.77 -13.38 6.35
N SER A 131 1.62 -14.52 7.01
CA SER A 131 0.37 -14.93 7.64
C SER A 131 0.67 -15.73 8.88
N ILE A 132 -0.23 -15.65 9.86
CA ILE A 132 -0.09 -16.34 11.14
C ILE A 132 -1.46 -16.76 11.67
N ASN A 133 -1.53 -17.91 12.33
CA ASN A 133 -2.70 -18.29 13.12
C ASN A 133 -2.41 -18.05 14.61
N TRP A 134 -2.59 -16.80 15.04
CA TRP A 134 -2.35 -16.42 16.43
C TRP A 134 -3.32 -17.10 17.41
N LYS A 135 -4.58 -17.30 16.97
CA LYS A 135 -5.66 -17.87 17.79
C LYS A 135 -5.32 -19.28 18.28
N ASP A 136 -4.72 -20.10 17.41
CA ASP A 136 -4.36 -21.49 17.73
C ASP A 136 -2.85 -21.67 17.98
N MET A 137 -2.11 -20.63 18.39
CA MET A 137 -0.64 -20.69 18.53
C MET A 137 -0.14 -21.81 19.48
N ARG A 138 -0.98 -22.28 20.40
CA ARG A 138 -0.68 -23.38 21.33
C ARG A 138 -0.95 -24.77 20.75
N ASP A 139 -1.74 -24.86 19.69
CA ASP A 139 -2.03 -26.12 19.00
C ASP A 139 -0.89 -26.44 18.03
N ARG A 140 -0.27 -27.61 18.16
CA ARG A 140 0.94 -27.98 17.41
C ARG A 140 0.69 -28.13 15.90
N VAL A 141 -0.54 -28.39 15.51
CA VAL A 141 -0.93 -28.59 14.10
C VAL A 141 -1.53 -27.31 13.55
N LYS A 142 -2.56 -26.76 14.22
CA LYS A 142 -3.32 -25.61 13.69
C LYS A 142 -2.51 -24.32 13.62
N ARG A 143 -1.50 -24.14 14.49
CA ARG A 143 -0.61 -22.97 14.43
C ARG A 143 0.15 -22.83 13.10
N ASN A 144 0.32 -23.93 12.36
CA ASN A 144 1.02 -23.96 11.07
C ASN A 144 0.05 -23.80 9.88
N ILE A 145 -1.25 -23.65 10.14
CA ILE A 145 -2.28 -23.48 9.12
C ILE A 145 -2.76 -22.04 9.22
N ALA A 146 -2.25 -21.20 8.34
CA ALA A 146 -2.59 -19.79 8.22
C ALA A 146 -2.68 -19.40 6.73
N PRO A 147 -3.77 -19.75 6.03
CA PRO A 147 -3.93 -19.40 4.61
C PRO A 147 -3.87 -17.88 4.38
N GLY A 148 -4.30 -17.06 5.34
CA GLY A 148 -4.17 -15.60 5.30
C GLY A 148 -4.74 -15.00 4.02
N ALA A 149 -5.97 -15.38 3.65
CA ALA A 149 -6.55 -14.96 2.37
C ALA A 149 -6.98 -13.49 2.36
N ASP A 150 -7.59 -13.02 3.44
CA ASP A 150 -7.97 -11.61 3.63
C ASP A 150 -6.84 -10.82 4.33
N ASP A 151 -6.00 -11.50 5.10
CA ASP A 151 -4.93 -10.91 5.91
C ASP A 151 -3.59 -11.62 5.62
N ASP A 152 -2.74 -11.09 4.73
CA ASP A 152 -3.00 -10.03 3.74
C ASP A 152 -2.75 -10.60 2.34
N GLY A 153 -3.51 -11.66 2.02
CA GLY A 153 -3.37 -12.37 0.75
C GLY A 153 -4.03 -11.65 -0.43
N SER A 154 -5.07 -10.86 -0.16
CA SER A 154 -5.94 -10.18 -1.14
C SER A 154 -5.30 -8.96 -1.77
#